data_AF-A0AAV9TAA8-F1
#
_entry.id   AF-A0AAV9TAA8-F1
#
_cell.length_a   1.000
_cell.length_b   1.000
_cell.length_c   1.000
_cell.angle_alpha   90.00
_cell.angle_beta   90.00
_cell.angle_gamma   90.00
#
_symmetry.space_group_name_H-M   'P 1'
#
loop_
_entity.id
_entity.type
_entity.pdbx_description
1 polymer ?
#
loop_
_entity_poly.entity_id
_entity_poly.type
_entity_poly.pdbx_seq_one_letter_code
_entity_poly.pdbx_strand_id
1 'polypeptide(L)' 'MDPFKKLPAELRVEILVKIRCRRTTSQQLIQASPIMREQYLTSKEHITRTLLALDLDAEMVRDAMAVILCSPQYFSAA' A
#
# COMPACT_ATOMS: atom_id res chain seq x y z
N MET A 1 -23.72 -11.15 -3.76
CA MET A 1 -22.69 -12.11 -3.36
C MET A 1 -21.34 -11.55 -3.76
N ASP A 2 -20.40 -11.41 -2.81
CA ASP A 2 -19.07 -10.89 -3.09
C ASP A 2 -18.23 -11.95 -3.84
N PRO A 3 -17.77 -11.69 -5.08
CA PRO A 3 -17.02 -12.66 -5.88
C PRO A 3 -15.65 -12.98 -5.27
N PHE A 4 -15.06 -12.07 -4.48
CA PHE A 4 -13.77 -12.26 -3.82
C PHE A 4 -13.88 -13.12 -2.56
N LYS A 5 -15.09 -13.41 -2.07
CA LYS A 5 -15.31 -14.30 -0.91
C LYS A 5 -14.76 -15.72 -1.14
N LYS A 6 -14.73 -16.17 -2.39
CA LYS A 6 -14.23 -17.50 -2.77
C LYS A 6 -12.71 -17.56 -2.81
N LEU A 7 -12.03 -16.42 -2.73
CA LEU A 7 -10.58 -16.33 -2.84
C LEU A 7 -9.90 -16.33 -1.46
N PRO A 8 -8.81 -17.10 -1.30
CA PRO A 8 -7.90 -17.00 -0.18
C PRO A 8 -7.43 -15.56 0.09
N ALA A 9 -7.10 -15.25 1.34
CA ALA A 9 -6.69 -13.90 1.76
C ALA A 9 -5.41 -13.44 1.03
N GLU A 10 -4.49 -14.38 0.79
CA GLU A 10 -3.22 -14.17 0.12
C GLU A 10 -3.44 -13.71 -1.32
N LEU A 11 -4.33 -14.39 -2.06
CA LEU A 11 -4.69 -14.02 -3.43
C LEU A 11 -5.42 -12.67 -3.49
N ARG A 12 -6.25 -12.36 -2.49
CA ARG A 12 -6.90 -11.03 -2.39
C ARG A 12 -5.87 -9.91 -2.20
N VAL A 13 -4.86 -10.13 -1.37
CA VAL A 13 -3.75 -9.16 -1.17
C VAL A 13 -2.91 -9.04 -2.43
N GLU A 14 -2.60 -10.15 -3.11
CA GLU A 14 -1.85 -10.13 -4.36
C GLU A 14 -2.58 -9.35 -5.46
N ILE A 15 -3.90 -9.52 -5.58
CA ILE A 15 -4.74 -8.72 -6.49
C ILE A 15 -4.65 -7.23 -6.14
N LEU A 16 -4.72 -6.86 -4.86
CA LEU A 16 -4.58 -5.46 -4.42
C LEU A 16 -3.20 -4.87 -4.78
N VAL A 17 -2.13 -5.65 -4.65
CA VAL A 17 -0.76 -5.22 -5.01
C VAL A 17 -0.60 -5.11 -6.54
N LYS A 18 -1.10 -6.10 -7.30
CA LYS A 18 -0.95 -6.16 -8.75
C LYS A 18 -1.81 -5.17 -9.52
N ILE A 19 -2.96 -4.77 -8.97
CA ILE A 19 -3.86 -3.86 -9.67
C ILE A 19 -3.20 -2.53 -9.99
N ARG A 20 -2.12 -2.12 -9.28
CA ARG A 20 -1.12 -1.05 -9.57
C ARG A 20 -1.63 0.31 -10.11
N CYS A 21 -2.89 0.46 -10.43
CA CYS A 21 -3.34 1.38 -11.45
C CYS A 21 -4.36 2.31 -10.83
N ARG A 22 -3.90 3.55 -10.62
CA ARG A 22 -4.62 4.78 -10.31
C ARG A 22 -5.64 4.63 -9.19
N ARG A 23 -5.46 5.41 -8.11
CA ARG A 23 -6.36 5.51 -6.93
C ARG A 23 -7.83 5.14 -7.21
N THR A 24 -8.40 5.56 -8.34
CA THR A 24 -9.68 5.12 -8.91
C THR A 24 -9.98 3.60 -8.92
N THR A 25 -9.13 2.72 -9.45
CA THR A 25 -9.51 1.30 -9.65
C THR A 25 -9.46 0.50 -8.34
N SER A 26 -8.45 0.70 -7.50
CA SER A 26 -8.41 0.11 -6.16
C SER A 26 -9.55 0.64 -5.29
N GLN A 27 -9.88 1.92 -5.38
CA GLN A 27 -10.95 2.56 -4.61
C GLN A 27 -12.33 2.08 -5.07
N GLN A 28 -12.54 1.90 -6.38
CA GLN A 28 -13.74 1.26 -6.93
C GLN A 28 -13.89 -0.20 -6.47
N LEU A 29 -12.79 -0.96 -6.46
CA LEU A 29 -12.81 -2.38 -6.06
C LEU A 29 -13.09 -2.55 -4.56
N ILE A 30 -12.50 -1.68 -3.73
CA ILE A 30 -12.75 -1.58 -2.29
C ILE A 30 -14.19 -1.10 -1.99
N GLN A 31 -14.75 -0.21 -2.81
CA GLN A 31 -16.14 0.22 -2.64
C GLN A 31 -17.15 -0.82 -3.11
N ALA A 32 -16.82 -1.59 -4.16
CA ALA A 32 -17.68 -2.62 -4.71
C ALA A 32 -17.64 -3.94 -3.91
N SER A 33 -16.54 -4.22 -3.20
CA SER A 33 -16.35 -5.43 -2.40
C SER A 33 -16.05 -5.11 -0.93
N PRO A 34 -16.97 -5.40 0.00
CA PRO A 34 -16.73 -5.22 1.43
C PRO A 34 -15.61 -6.12 1.95
N ILE A 35 -15.43 -7.32 1.39
CA ILE A 35 -14.35 -8.24 1.81
C ILE A 35 -12.98 -7.74 1.36
N MET A 36 -12.87 -7.17 0.14
CA MET A 36 -11.63 -6.56 -0.32
C MET A 36 -11.31 -5.28 0.46
N ARG A 37 -12.32 -4.53 0.91
CA ARG A 37 -12.13 -3.38 1.80
C ARG A 37 -11.54 -3.75 3.14
N GLU A 38 -12.10 -4.76 3.79
CA GLU A 38 -11.60 -5.25 5.07
C GLU A 38 -10.16 -5.77 4.91
N GLN A 39 -9.91 -6.60 3.89
CA GLN A 39 -8.58 -7.13 3.59
C GLN A 39 -7.55 -6.02 3.32
N TYR A 40 -7.95 -4.98 2.57
CA TYR A 40 -7.11 -3.83 2.29
C TYR A 40 -6.78 -3.05 3.57
N LEU A 41 -7.74 -2.84 4.46
CA LEU A 41 -7.49 -2.15 5.74
C LEU A 41 -6.53 -2.96 6.63
N THR A 42 -6.73 -4.28 6.72
CA THR A 42 -5.86 -5.17 7.50
C THR A 42 -4.45 -5.27 6.93
N SER A 43 -4.31 -5.26 5.60
CA SER A 43 -3.02 -5.47 4.92
C SER A 43 -2.41 -4.17 4.38
N LYS A 44 -2.96 -3.01 4.76
CA LYS A 44 -2.65 -1.70 4.15
C LYS A 44 -1.16 -1.38 4.19
N GLU A 45 -0.54 -1.58 5.35
CA GLU A 45 0.87 -1.30 5.58
C GLU A 45 1.76 -2.18 4.69
N HIS A 46 1.44 -3.48 4.60
CA HIS A 46 2.17 -4.41 3.74
C HIS A 46 1.99 -4.07 2.26
N ILE A 47 0.76 -3.84 1.81
CA ILE A 47 0.45 -3.44 0.43
C ILE A 47 1.19 -2.13 0.08
N THR A 48 1.19 -1.16 0.99
CA THR A 48 1.84 0.14 0.79
C THR A 48 3.36 -0.02 0.70
N ARG A 49 3.99 -0.78 1.61
CA ARG A 49 5.43 -1.07 1.54
C ARG A 49 5.82 -1.78 0.25
N THR A 50 5.04 -2.80 -0.14
CA THR A 50 5.30 -3.55 -1.38
C THR A 50 5.13 -2.66 -2.60
N LEU A 51 4.10 -1.81 -2.65
CA LEU A 51 3.92 -0.83 -3.74
C LEU A 51 5.06 0.19 -3.78
N LEU A 52 5.45 0.74 -2.63
CA LEU A 52 6.57 1.69 -2.55
C LEU A 52 7.89 1.05 -2.97
N ALA A 53 8.16 -0.21 -2.59
CA ALA A 53 9.36 -0.93 -3.01
C ALA A 53 9.37 -1.29 -4.50
N LEU A 54 8.20 -1.33 -5.15
CA LEU A 54 8.07 -1.56 -6.58
C LEU A 54 8.26 -0.29 -7.41
N ASP A 55 7.97 0.89 -6.84
CA ASP A 55 8.02 2.18 -7.51
C ASP A 55 9.24 3.05 -7.12
N LEU A 56 9.80 2.86 -5.92
CA LEU A 56 10.99 3.56 -5.43
C LEU A 56 12.21 2.67 -5.58
N ASP A 57 13.19 3.13 -6.35
CA ASP A 57 14.50 2.48 -6.37
C ASP A 57 15.26 2.70 -5.04
N ALA A 58 16.32 1.92 -4.83
CA ALA A 58 17.12 1.97 -3.60
C ALA A 58 17.85 3.31 -3.40
N GLU A 59 18.07 4.10 -4.45
CA GLU A 59 18.61 5.46 -4.34
C GLU A 59 17.53 6.45 -3.89
N MET A 60 16.32 6.41 -4.45
CA MET A 60 15.20 7.25 -4.05
C MET A 60 14.83 7.05 -2.57
N VAL A 61 14.88 5.80 -2.08
CA VAL A 61 14.67 5.50 -0.66
C VAL A 61 15.79 6.12 0.19
N ARG A 62 17.05 6.04 -0.27
CA ARG A 62 18.20 6.60 0.43
C ARG A 62 18.15 8.12 0.48
N ASP A 63 17.76 8.77 -0.60
CA ASP A 63 17.58 10.22 -0.68
C ASP A 63 16.44 10.68 0.23
N ALA A 64 15.31 9.96 0.24
CA ALA A 64 14.22 10.25 1.16
C ALA A 64 14.65 10.12 2.64
N MET A 65 15.42 9.08 2.99
CA MET A 65 15.98 8.93 4.34
C MET A 65 16.98 10.04 4.68
N ALA A 66 17.83 10.44 3.74
CA ALA A 66 18.79 11.54 3.94
C ALA A 66 18.05 12.86 4.20
N VAL A 67 16.97 13.15 3.47
CA VAL A 67 16.13 14.32 3.73
C VAL A 67 15.55 14.29 5.13
N ILE A 68 15.01 13.15 5.60
CA ILE A 68 14.45 13.05 6.96
C ILE A 68 15.53 13.22 8.04
N LEU A 69 16.67 12.55 7.88
CA LEU A 69 17.77 12.57 8.85
C LEU A 69 18.50 13.92 8.89
N CYS A 70 18.59 14.61 7.76
CA CYS A 70 19.25 15.91 7.64
C CYS A 70 18.31 17.10 7.74
N SER A 71 16.99 16.87 7.88
CA SER A 71 16.03 17.96 8.09
C SER A 71 16.02 18.39 9.56
N PRO A 72 16.38 19.65 9.88
CA PRO A 72 16.41 20.15 11.26
C PRO A 72 15.03 20.19 11.94
N GLN A 73 13.94 19.98 11.18
CA GLN A 73 12.56 19.96 11.69
C GLN A 73 12.23 18.70 12.53
N TYR A 74 13.00 17.62 12.41
CA TYR A 74 12.81 16.40 13.22
C TYR A 74 13.72 16.31 14.45
N PHE A 75 14.62 17.28 14.64
CA PHE A 75 15.57 17.31 15.77
C PHE A 75 15.04 18.04 17.01
N SER A 76 13.76 18.43 17.03
CA SER A 76 13.13 19.13 18.17
C SER A 76 11.97 18.33 18.74
N ALA A 77 12.28 17.24 19.44
CA ALA A 77 11.45 16.70 20.52
C ALA A 77 12.32 15.75 21.36
N ALA A 78 13.20 16.35 22.17
CA ALA A 78 13.75 15.72 23.36
C ALA A 78 12.99 16.27 24.58
#